data_AF-A0A7H0GZA6-F1
#
_entry.id   AF-A0A7H0GZA6-F1
#
_cell.length_a   1.000
_cell.length_b   1.000
_cell.length_c   1.000
_cell.angle_alpha   90.00
_cell.angle_beta   90.00
_cell.angle_gamma   90.00
#
_symmetry.space_group_name_H-M   'P 1'
#
loop_
_entity.id
_entity.type
_entity.pdbx_description
1 polymer ?
#
loop_
_entity_poly.entity_id
_entity_poly.type
_entity_poly.pdbx_seq_one_letter_code
_entity_poly.pdbx_strand_id
1 'polypeptide(L)'
;MPRRLPGYKVTATVYWAEPGQTDSDPLITADNSRIKRNHSSKDRWIALSRDMLKQNGGKFKYGDLVHVSGISPKLDGVYVLHDTMNRRLRRTIDLLVHKDEKLYGKWDNVRISRVAKPELQWQAS
;
A
#
# COMPACT_ATOMS: atom_id res chain seq x y z
N MET A 1 10.78 19.44 8.37
CA MET A 1 10.88 18.13 7.66
C MET A 1 9.91 17.14 8.30
N PRO A 2 9.02 16.47 7.55
CA PRO A 2 8.15 15.45 8.15
C PRO A 2 9.03 14.35 8.77
N ARG A 3 8.79 14.04 10.05
CA ARG A 3 9.55 13.04 10.82
C ARG A 3 9.35 11.66 10.18
N ARG A 4 10.36 11.14 9.48
CA ARG A 4 10.34 9.79 8.90
C ARG A 4 10.42 8.77 10.03
N LEU A 5 9.41 7.92 10.14
CA LEU A 5 9.33 6.85 11.15
C LEU A 5 10.24 5.67 10.76
N PRO A 6 10.47 4.70 11.67
CA PRO A 6 11.35 3.56 11.40
C PRO A 6 11.01 2.87 10.06
N GLY A 7 12.04 2.56 9.29
CA GLY A 7 11.91 1.87 8.01
C GLY A 7 11.92 0.36 8.18
N TYR A 8 11.03 -0.34 7.49
CA TYR A 8 10.90 -1.79 7.48
C TYR A 8 11.33 -2.34 6.12
N LYS A 9 11.98 -3.50 6.10
CA LYS A 9 12.27 -4.24 4.87
C LYS A 9 11.15 -5.22 4.60
N VAL A 10 10.64 -5.21 3.37
CA VAL A 10 9.55 -6.06 2.89
C VAL A 10 9.86 -6.58 1.49
N THR A 11 9.15 -7.63 1.08
CA THR A 11 9.05 -8.00 -0.33
C THR A 11 7.87 -7.25 -0.94
N ALA A 12 8.05 -6.67 -2.12
CA ALA A 12 6.98 -6.00 -2.85
C ALA A 12 6.58 -6.79 -4.09
N THR A 13 5.28 -6.84 -4.32
CA THR A 13 4.66 -7.34 -5.56
C THR A 13 3.72 -6.29 -6.13
N VAL A 14 3.15 -6.59 -7.29
CA VAL A 14 2.04 -5.82 -7.87
C VAL A 14 0.84 -6.73 -8.05
N TYR A 15 -0.36 -6.19 -7.85
CA TYR A 15 -1.61 -6.89 -8.10
C TYR A 15 -2.58 -6.03 -8.90
N TRP A 16 -3.55 -6.71 -9.50
CA TRP A 16 -4.68 -6.09 -10.16
C TRP A 16 -5.93 -6.34 -9.34
N ALA A 17 -6.81 -5.34 -9.29
CA ALA A 17 -8.12 -5.46 -8.68
C ALA A 17 -9.06 -6.31 -9.56
N GLU A 18 -8.75 -7.61 -9.71
CA GLU A 18 -9.54 -8.59 -10.43
C GLU A 18 -10.01 -9.72 -9.49
N PRO A 19 -11.20 -10.30 -9.72
CA PRO A 19 -11.77 -11.36 -8.88
C PRO A 19 -10.87 -12.59 -8.65
N GLY A 20 -9.85 -12.82 -9.49
CA GLY A 20 -8.89 -13.91 -9.33
C GLY A 20 -7.74 -13.61 -8.34
N GLN A 21 -7.55 -12.35 -7.96
CA GLN A 21 -6.53 -11.88 -7.02
C GLN A 21 -7.14 -11.36 -5.71
N THR A 22 -8.47 -11.24 -5.63
CA THR A 22 -9.23 -10.73 -4.48
C THR A 22 -10.32 -11.72 -4.05
N ASP A 23 -10.53 -11.91 -2.74
CA ASP A 23 -11.28 -13.05 -2.18
C ASP A 23 -12.83 -12.93 -2.28
N SER A 24 -13.41 -11.76 -2.56
CA SER A 24 -14.90 -11.65 -2.57
C SER A 24 -15.49 -10.47 -3.36
N ASP A 25 -14.86 -9.30 -3.34
CA ASP A 25 -15.31 -8.13 -4.13
C ASP A 25 -14.09 -7.27 -4.52
N PRO A 26 -13.59 -7.36 -5.77
CA PRO A 26 -12.32 -6.76 -6.16
C PRO A 26 -12.29 -5.24 -6.06
N LEU A 27 -13.47 -4.61 -5.96
CA LEU A 27 -13.60 -3.17 -5.93
C LEU A 27 -13.78 -2.62 -4.51
N ILE A 28 -13.87 -3.48 -3.48
CA ILE A 28 -14.01 -3.06 -2.08
C ILE A 28 -12.77 -3.53 -1.32
N THR A 29 -11.95 -2.58 -0.90
CA THR A 29 -10.74 -2.85 -0.10
C THR A 29 -11.08 -3.19 1.35
N ALA A 30 -10.13 -3.77 2.10
CA ALA A 30 -10.34 -4.18 3.49
C ALA A 30 -10.75 -3.04 4.46
N ASP A 31 -10.62 -1.78 4.06
CA ASP A 31 -11.12 -0.62 4.80
C ASP A 31 -12.47 -0.06 4.29
N ASN A 32 -13.16 -0.82 3.43
CA ASN A 32 -14.37 -0.45 2.68
C ASN A 32 -14.20 0.67 1.64
N SER A 33 -12.96 1.08 1.29
CA SER A 33 -12.75 2.02 0.19
C SER A 33 -13.03 1.35 -1.15
N ARG A 34 -13.70 2.09 -2.04
CA ARG A 34 -14.05 1.60 -3.37
C ARG A 34 -12.99 1.94 -4.41
N ILE A 35 -12.35 0.92 -5.00
CA ILE A 35 -11.44 1.09 -6.13
C ILE A 35 -12.26 1.62 -7.31
N LYS A 36 -11.81 2.71 -7.92
CA LYS A 36 -12.46 3.26 -9.13
C LYS A 36 -12.19 2.34 -10.33
N ARG A 37 -13.16 2.26 -11.24
CA ARG A 37 -13.03 1.43 -12.46
C ARG A 37 -11.87 1.85 -13.37
N ASN A 38 -11.46 3.11 -13.29
CA ASN A 38 -10.33 3.69 -14.02
C ASN A 38 -9.07 3.85 -13.15
N HIS A 39 -8.91 2.99 -12.12
CA HIS A 39 -7.74 3.06 -11.25
C HIS A 39 -6.44 2.80 -12.03
N SER A 40 -5.33 3.28 -11.49
CA SER A 40 -3.99 3.03 -12.00
C SER A 40 -2.95 3.05 -10.88
N SER A 41 -1.70 2.70 -11.20
CA SER A 41 -0.56 2.84 -10.28
C SER A 41 -0.42 4.24 -9.68
N LYS A 42 -1.02 5.26 -10.31
CA LYS A 42 -1.04 6.64 -9.84
C LYS A 42 -1.98 6.91 -8.67
N ASP A 43 -2.97 6.04 -8.41
CA ASP A 43 -3.80 6.15 -7.20
C ASP A 43 -2.99 5.89 -5.94
N ARG A 44 -1.85 5.20 -6.09
CA ARG A 44 -0.89 4.89 -5.03
C ARG A 44 -1.57 4.16 -3.87
N TRP A 45 -2.34 3.12 -4.17
CA TRP A 45 -2.90 2.23 -3.15
C TRP A 45 -1.99 1.03 -2.92
N ILE A 46 -1.93 0.58 -1.68
CA ILE A 46 -1.10 -0.55 -1.29
C ILE A 46 -1.87 -1.51 -0.37
N ALA A 47 -1.63 -2.81 -0.58
CA ALA A 47 -2.02 -3.86 0.35
C ALA A 47 -0.83 -4.22 1.23
N LEU A 48 -1.06 -4.41 2.52
CA LEU A 48 -0.01 -4.79 3.49
C LEU A 48 -0.29 -6.18 4.05
N SER A 49 0.77 -6.95 4.32
CA SER A 49 0.64 -8.23 5.02
C SER A 49 0.06 -8.05 6.43
N ARG A 50 -0.83 -8.98 6.81
CA ARG A 50 -1.62 -8.86 8.05
C ARG A 50 -0.77 -8.74 9.31
N ASP A 51 0.40 -9.38 9.36
CA ASP A 51 1.33 -9.32 10.50
C ASP A 51 1.87 -7.92 10.80
N MET A 52 1.88 -7.03 9.80
CA MET A 52 2.39 -5.66 9.95
C MET A 52 1.33 -4.66 10.40
N LEU A 53 0.05 -5.06 10.42
CA LEU A 53 -1.04 -4.23 10.92
C LEU A 53 -1.09 -4.20 12.44
N LYS A 54 -1.50 -3.06 12.98
CA LYS A 54 -1.65 -2.79 14.41
C LYS A 54 -2.57 -3.80 15.12
N GLN A 55 -3.66 -4.21 14.45
CA GLN A 55 -4.60 -5.21 14.99
C GLN A 55 -3.95 -6.59 15.24
N ASN A 56 -2.84 -6.89 14.55
CA ASN A 56 -2.11 -8.15 14.67
C ASN A 56 -0.72 -7.97 15.32
N GLY A 57 -0.52 -6.88 16.08
CA GLY A 57 0.74 -6.58 16.78
C GLY A 57 1.77 -5.77 15.97
N GLY A 58 1.45 -5.41 14.72
CA GLY A 58 2.28 -4.57 13.88
C GLY A 58 2.18 -3.07 14.20
N LYS A 59 2.65 -2.23 13.27
CA LYS A 59 2.80 -0.77 13.47
C LYS A 59 2.00 0.10 12.51
N PHE A 60 1.39 -0.51 11.49
CA PHE A 60 0.61 0.18 10.46
C PHE A 60 -0.89 0.06 10.71
N LYS A 61 -1.67 1.05 10.30
CA LYS A 61 -3.13 1.00 10.30
C LYS A 61 -3.67 1.39 8.93
N TYR A 62 -4.89 0.96 8.62
CA TYR A 62 -5.59 1.41 7.42
C TYR A 62 -5.67 2.96 7.38
N GLY A 63 -5.54 3.51 6.18
CA GLY A 63 -5.45 4.94 5.91
C GLY A 63 -4.11 5.59 6.30
N ASP A 64 -3.10 4.83 6.73
CA ASP A 64 -1.74 5.35 6.90
C ASP A 64 -1.10 5.63 5.54
N LEU A 65 -0.30 6.70 5.50
CA LEU A 65 0.58 7.00 4.37
C LEU A 65 1.88 6.22 4.55
N VAL A 66 2.26 5.44 3.54
CA VAL A 66 3.45 4.58 3.54
C VAL A 66 4.35 5.02 2.39
N HIS A 67 5.54 5.51 2.72
CA HIS A 67 6.57 5.78 1.73
C HIS A 67 7.27 4.47 1.37
N VAL A 68 7.24 4.12 0.09
CA VAL A 68 7.86 2.94 -0.52
C VAL A 68 9.06 3.38 -1.34
N SER A 69 10.18 2.68 -1.19
CA SER A 69 11.42 2.96 -1.92
C SER A 69 12.22 1.68 -2.17
N GLY A 70 12.93 1.63 -3.30
CA GLY A 70 13.76 0.50 -3.70
C GLY A 70 13.09 -0.45 -4.70
N ILE A 71 12.05 0.00 -5.40
CA ILE A 71 11.41 -0.73 -6.50
C ILE A 71 11.88 -0.14 -7.83
N SER A 72 11.51 1.10 -8.12
CA SER A 72 11.89 1.85 -9.33
C SER A 72 11.44 3.30 -9.22
N PRO A 73 12.04 4.25 -9.98
CA PRO A 73 11.58 5.65 -9.98
C PRO A 73 10.08 5.84 -10.30
N LYS A 74 9.47 4.90 -11.04
CA LYS A 74 8.04 4.94 -11.37
C LYS A 74 7.15 4.51 -10.19
N LEU A 75 7.57 3.49 -9.45
CA LEU A 75 6.80 2.84 -8.38
C LEU A 75 7.20 3.26 -6.98
N ASP A 76 8.35 3.92 -6.81
CA ASP A 76 8.71 4.54 -5.55
C ASP A 76 7.83 5.77 -5.31
N GLY A 77 7.46 6.01 -4.05
CA GLY A 77 6.56 7.10 -3.70
C GLY A 77 5.77 6.87 -2.42
N VAL A 78 4.77 7.71 -2.18
CA VAL A 78 3.89 7.62 -1.01
C VAL A 78 2.59 6.93 -1.43
N TYR A 79 2.21 5.92 -0.67
CA TYR A 79 1.04 5.08 -0.88
C TYR A 79 0.08 5.19 0.30
N VAL A 80 -1.21 5.00 0.04
CA VAL A 80 -2.25 4.91 1.07
C VAL A 80 -2.55 3.44 1.32
N LEU A 81 -2.44 3.02 2.58
CA LEU A 81 -2.75 1.66 2.98
C LEU A 81 -4.27 1.45 3.06
N HIS A 82 -4.84 0.83 2.04
CA HIS A 82 -6.28 0.54 1.97
C HIS A 82 -6.60 -0.94 2.16
N ASP A 83 -5.66 -1.84 1.83
CA ASP A 83 -5.97 -3.25 1.73
C ASP A 83 -5.00 -4.16 2.49
N THR A 84 -5.36 -5.43 2.63
CA THR A 84 -4.52 -6.44 3.27
C THR A 84 -4.38 -7.72 2.49
N MET A 85 -3.16 -8.24 2.48
CA MET A 85 -2.85 -9.49 1.82
C MET A 85 -3.37 -10.70 2.62
N ASN A 86 -3.36 -11.86 1.97
CA ASN A 86 -3.64 -13.14 2.61
C ASN A 86 -2.76 -13.37 3.87
N ARG A 87 -3.34 -13.95 4.93
CA ARG A 87 -2.65 -14.23 6.22
C ARG A 87 -1.39 -15.09 6.09
N ARG A 88 -1.24 -15.88 5.01
CA ARG A 88 -0.04 -16.70 4.78
C ARG A 88 1.19 -15.86 4.44
N LEU A 89 1.00 -14.69 3.86
CA LEU A 89 2.09 -13.78 3.48
C LEU A 89 2.52 -12.95 4.70
N ARG A 90 3.82 -12.80 4.88
CA ARG A 90 4.44 -12.07 5.99
C ARG A 90 5.46 -11.08 5.46
N ARG A 91 5.54 -9.91 6.08
CA ARG A 91 6.46 -8.82 5.67
C ARG A 91 6.43 -8.55 4.16
N THR A 92 5.24 -8.54 3.58
CA THR A 92 5.02 -8.37 2.14
C THR A 92 4.08 -7.19 1.90
N ILE A 93 4.27 -6.48 0.80
CA ILE A 93 3.37 -5.44 0.29
C ILE A 93 2.96 -5.75 -1.13
N ASP A 94 1.78 -5.28 -1.53
CA ASP A 94 1.28 -5.38 -2.89
C ASP A 94 0.85 -4.00 -3.39
N LEU A 95 1.44 -3.56 -4.51
CA LEU A 95 1.11 -2.28 -5.11
C LEU A 95 -0.05 -2.47 -6.09
N LEU A 96 -1.11 -1.68 -5.93
CA LEU A 96 -2.22 -1.68 -6.87
C LEU A 96 -1.75 -1.07 -8.20
N VAL A 97 -1.87 -1.82 -9.29
CA VAL A 97 -1.58 -1.33 -10.65
C VAL A 97 -2.73 -1.70 -11.58
N HIS A 98 -2.90 -0.95 -12.67
CA HIS A 98 -3.87 -1.35 -13.69
C HIS A 98 -3.29 -2.44 -14.58
N LYS A 99 -4.14 -3.39 -15.00
CA LYS A 99 -3.73 -4.49 -15.90
C LYS A 99 -3.10 -4.00 -17.21
N ASP A 100 -3.60 -2.89 -17.76
CA ASP A 100 -3.13 -2.34 -19.04
C ASP A 100 -1.72 -1.72 -18.92
N GLU A 101 -1.24 -1.44 -17.70
CA GLU A 101 0.12 -0.97 -17.49
C GLU A 101 1.16 -2.09 -17.68
N LYS A 102 0.72 -3.36 -17.77
CA LYS A 102 1.57 -4.55 -17.94
C LYS A 102 2.76 -4.57 -16.98
N LEU A 103 2.53 -4.07 -15.76
CA LEU A 103 3.51 -4.07 -14.70
C LEU A 103 3.45 -5.43 -13.99
N TYR A 104 4.59 -6.11 -13.99
CA TYR A 104 4.82 -7.34 -13.25
C TYR A 104 6.17 -7.21 -12.58
N GLY A 105 6.25 -7.64 -11.32
CA GLY A 105 7.52 -7.71 -10.65
C GLY A 105 7.39 -8.14 -9.21
N LYS A 106 8.50 -8.69 -8.72
CA LYS A 106 8.72 -9.00 -7.33
C LYS A 106 10.07 -8.42 -6.96
N TRP A 107 10.08 -7.60 -5.92
CA TRP A 107 11.29 -6.94 -5.45
C TRP A 107 11.51 -7.29 -3.99
N ASP A 108 12.68 -7.83 -3.69
CA ASP A 108 13.09 -8.10 -2.32
C ASP A 108 13.85 -6.89 -1.75
N ASN A 109 13.89 -6.77 -0.43
CA ASN A 109 14.54 -5.67 0.29
C ASN A 109 13.97 -4.26 0.02
N VAL A 110 12.70 -4.18 -0.38
CA VAL A 110 11.99 -2.91 -0.51
C VAL A 110 11.83 -2.28 0.86
N ARG A 111 12.08 -0.97 0.95
CA ARG A 111 12.01 -0.24 2.21
C ARG A 111 10.70 0.53 2.27
N ILE A 112 9.93 0.28 3.33
CA ILE A 112 8.72 1.04 3.65
C ILE A 112 8.86 1.80 4.96
N SER A 113 8.27 2.98 5.02
CA SER A 113 8.19 3.77 6.27
C SER A 113 6.88 4.51 6.34
N ARG A 114 6.26 4.55 7.52
CA ARG A 114 5.06 5.36 7.72
C ARG A 114 5.44 6.85 7.63
N VAL A 115 4.65 7.59 6.87
CA VAL A 115 4.73 9.04 6.75
C VAL A 115 3.75 9.62 7.75
N ALA A 116 4.21 10.58 8.56
CA ALA A 116 3.28 11.38 9.35
C ALA A 116 2.37 12.13 8.38
N LYS A 117 1.05 11.98 8.50
CA LYS A 117 0.12 12.88 7.81
C LYS A 117 0.54 14.30 8.24
N PRO A 118 0.75 15.23 7.30
CA PRO A 118 0.88 16.63 7.70
C PRO A 118 -0.36 16.92 8.52
N GLU A 119 -0.16 17.28 9.79
CA GLU A 119 -1.24 17.74 10.64
C GLU A 119 -1.91 18.86 9.85
N LEU A 120 -3.21 18.69 9.56
CA LEU A 120 -3.98 19.66 8.80
C LEU A 120 -4.02 20.92 9.67
N GLN A 121 -3.01 21.79 9.52
CA GLN A 121 -3.04 23.11 10.12
C GLN A 121 -4.12 23.86 9.34
N TRP A 122 -5.30 23.94 9.93
CA TRP A 122 -6.33 24.89 9.51
C TRP A 122 -5.70 26.28 9.62
N GLN A 123 -5.20 26.80 8.49
CA GLN A 123 -5.06 28.23 8.32
C GLN A 123 -6.47 28.75 8.04
N ALA A 124 -7.22 28.99 9.11
CA ALA A 124 -8.41 29.84 9.03
C ALA A 124 -7.92 31.21 8.53
N SER A 125 -8.33 31.58 7.32
CA SER A 125 -8.29 32.95 6.82
C SER A 125 -9.67 33.56 6.97
#